data_AF-A0A1G7TAJ5-F1
#
_entry.id   AF-A0A1G7TAJ5-F1
#
_cell.length_a   1.000
_cell.length_b   1.000
_cell.length_c   1.000
_cell.angle_alpha   90.00
_cell.angle_beta   90.00
_cell.angle_gamma   90.00
#
_symmetry.space_group_name_H-M   'P 1'
#
loop_
_entity.id
_entity.type
_entity.pdbx_description
1 polymer ?
#
loop_
_entity_poly.entity_id
_entity_poly.type
_entity_poly.pdbx_seq_one_letter_code
_entity_poly.pdbx_strand_id
1 'polypeptide(L)'
;MSNHSGSYMLNDVLRKLDELNVFEFLGEDKTAEFVQWLCEYTYDVYDTNPGEILDGIGHKVKVCYYCLQKKDDVDADGLCSECRRIIEE
;
A
#
# COMPACT_ATOMS: atom_id res chain seq x y z
N MET A 1 2.13 19.65 1.71
CA MET A 1 0.80 19.31 2.27
C MET A 1 0.35 18.15 1.42
N SER A 2 0.33 16.94 1.96
CA SER A 2 0.01 15.76 1.14
C SER A 2 -1.40 15.83 0.56
N ASN A 3 -1.56 15.27 -0.63
CA ASN A 3 -2.81 15.08 -1.34
C ASN A 3 -3.61 13.92 -0.71
N HIS A 4 -4.19 14.19 0.46
CA HIS A 4 -4.97 13.23 1.22
C HIS A 4 -6.17 12.69 0.43
N SER A 5 -6.91 13.57 -0.25
CA SER A 5 -8.05 13.18 -1.08
C SER A 5 -7.67 12.22 -2.20
N GLY A 6 -6.54 12.44 -2.87
CA GLY A 6 -6.04 11.54 -3.90
C GLY A 6 -5.62 10.19 -3.31
N SER A 7 -5.04 10.20 -2.12
CA SER A 7 -4.59 9.00 -1.42
C SER A 7 -5.77 8.09 -1.04
N TYR A 8 -6.82 8.64 -0.41
CA TYR A 8 -8.01 7.86 -0.07
C TYR A 8 -8.81 7.43 -1.31
N MET A 9 -8.85 8.25 -2.37
CA MET A 9 -9.47 7.83 -3.64
C MET A 9 -8.77 6.59 -4.22
N LEU A 10 -7.43 6.54 -4.16
CA LEU A 10 -6.67 5.36 -4.59
C LEU A 10 -6.93 4.16 -3.68
N ASN A 11 -7.06 4.36 -2.36
CA ASN A 11 -7.45 3.31 -1.43
C ASN A 11 -8.82 2.70 -1.80
N ASP A 12 -9.83 3.53 -2.10
CA ASP A 12 -11.14 3.06 -2.55
C ASP A 12 -11.04 2.24 -3.85
N VAL A 13 -10.18 2.65 -4.79
CA VAL A 13 -9.93 1.89 -6.02
C VAL A 13 -9.28 0.54 -5.72
N LEU A 14 -8.25 0.50 -4.85
CA LEU A 14 -7.60 -0.76 -4.47
C LEU A 14 -8.57 -1.72 -3.79
N ARG A 15 -9.42 -1.21 -2.89
CA ARG A 15 -10.50 -1.99 -2.27
C ARG A 15 -11.47 -2.52 -3.32
N LYS A 16 -11.83 -1.71 -4.31
CA LYS A 16 -12.72 -2.17 -5.38
C LYS A 16 -12.11 -3.27 -6.25
N LEU A 17 -10.81 -3.18 -6.55
CA LEU A 17 -10.09 -4.22 -7.28
C LEU A 17 -10.05 -5.53 -6.47
N ASP A 18 -9.84 -5.42 -5.17
CA ASP A 18 -9.86 -6.53 -4.24
C ASP A 18 -11.24 -7.21 -4.17
N GLU A 19 -12.32 -6.43 -4.02
CA GLU A 19 -13.71 -6.94 -4.07
C GLU A 19 -14.04 -7.71 -5.36
N LEU A 20 -13.39 -7.34 -6.47
CA LEU A 20 -13.55 -7.97 -7.77
C LEU A 20 -12.59 -9.16 -7.99
N ASN A 21 -11.84 -9.57 -6.95
CA ASN A 21 -10.83 -10.63 -6.98
C ASN A 21 -9.70 -10.39 -8.00
N VAL A 22 -9.41 -9.13 -8.34
CA VAL A 22 -8.36 -8.79 -9.32
C VAL A 22 -6.98 -9.22 -8.81
N PHE A 23 -6.71 -9.05 -7.52
CA PHE A 23 -5.43 -9.43 -6.91
C PHE A 23 -5.21 -10.94 -6.87
N GLU A 24 -6.27 -11.73 -6.69
CA GLU A 24 -6.19 -13.19 -6.80
C GLU A 24 -5.83 -13.62 -8.23
N PHE A 25 -6.44 -12.98 -9.23
CA PHE A 25 -6.15 -13.25 -10.64
C PHE A 25 -4.72 -12.86 -11.04
N LEU A 26 -4.22 -11.71 -10.57
CA LEU A 26 -2.85 -11.25 -10.84
C LEU A 26 -1.81 -12.11 -10.12
N GLY A 27 -2.17 -12.67 -8.96
CA GLY A 27 -1.24 -13.32 -8.05
C GLY A 27 -0.45 -12.31 -7.21
N GLU A 28 0.16 -12.83 -6.16
CA GLU A 28 0.79 -12.04 -5.11
C GLU A 28 1.92 -11.14 -5.62
N ASP A 29 2.87 -11.68 -6.40
CA ASP A 29 4.04 -10.92 -6.87
C ASP A 29 3.65 -9.75 -7.78
N LYS A 30 2.72 -9.98 -8.71
CA LYS A 30 2.25 -8.95 -9.64
C LYS A 30 1.38 -7.90 -8.95
N THR A 31 0.60 -8.32 -7.94
CA THR A 31 -0.15 -7.39 -7.10
C THR A 31 0.80 -6.48 -6.32
N ALA A 32 1.80 -7.03 -5.66
CA ALA A 32 2.78 -6.24 -4.91
C ALA A 32 3.57 -5.28 -5.81
N GLU A 33 4.02 -5.75 -6.99
CA GLU A 33 4.70 -4.93 -8.01
C GLU A 33 3.82 -3.74 -8.45
N PHE A 34 2.54 -3.98 -8.76
CA PHE A 34 1.59 -2.94 -9.15
C PHE A 34 1.35 -1.92 -8.03
N VAL A 35 1.11 -2.39 -6.81
CA VAL A 35 0.81 -1.53 -5.66
C VAL A 35 2.03 -0.70 -5.25
N GLN A 36 3.22 -1.28 -5.26
CA GLN A 36 4.47 -0.56 -5.03
C GLN A 36 4.64 0.56 -6.05
N TRP A 37 4.53 0.24 -7.35
CA TRP A 37 4.63 1.23 -8.42
C TRP A 37 3.60 2.36 -8.25
N LEU A 38 2.34 2.01 -7.92
CA LEU A 38 1.27 3.00 -7.70
C LEU A 38 1.64 3.97 -6.56
N CYS A 39 2.15 3.45 -5.44
CA CYS A 39 2.54 4.26 -4.29
C CYS A 39 3.71 5.18 -4.64
N GLU A 40 4.78 4.64 -5.23
CA GLU A 40 5.97 5.41 -5.62
C GLU A 40 5.62 6.50 -6.65
N TYR A 41 4.94 6.12 -7.74
CA TYR A 41 4.58 7.05 -8.80
C TYR A 41 3.67 8.17 -8.30
N THR A 42 2.65 7.84 -7.49
CA THR A 42 1.69 8.86 -7.06
C THR A 42 2.22 9.75 -5.95
N TYR A 43 3.12 9.22 -5.11
CA TYR A 43 3.86 10.02 -4.15
C TYR A 43 4.70 11.08 -4.87
N ASP A 44 5.50 10.66 -5.85
CA ASP A 44 6.41 11.56 -6.58
C ASP A 44 5.68 12.57 -7.48
N VAL A 45 4.58 12.16 -8.12
CA VAL A 45 3.91 12.97 -9.16
C VAL A 45 2.73 13.77 -8.61
N TYR A 46 2.03 13.26 -7.60
CA TYR A 46 0.77 13.83 -7.11
C TYR A 46 0.76 14.13 -5.61
N ASP A 47 1.91 14.04 -4.92
CA ASP A 47 2.09 14.30 -3.48
C ASP A 47 1.14 13.46 -2.61
N THR A 48 0.84 12.21 -3.01
CA THR A 48 -0.01 11.31 -2.22
C THR A 48 0.74 10.72 -1.02
N ASN A 49 0.02 10.08 -0.11
CA ASN A 49 0.57 9.43 1.07
C ASN A 49 0.32 7.92 1.01
N PRO A 50 1.37 7.09 0.87
CA PRO A 50 1.22 5.64 0.84
C PRO A 50 0.55 5.03 2.08
N GLY A 51 0.71 5.65 3.26
CA GLY A 51 0.00 5.23 4.47
C GLY A 51 -1.51 5.29 4.32
N GLU A 52 -2.01 6.33 3.63
CA GLU A 52 -3.44 6.48 3.35
C GLU A 52 -3.90 5.64 2.17
N ILE A 53 -3.05 5.49 1.15
CA ILE A 53 -3.33 4.59 0.01
C ILE A 53 -3.49 3.14 0.50
N LEU A 54 -2.67 2.71 1.46
CA LEU A 54 -2.62 1.33 1.96
C LEU A 54 -3.41 1.08 3.24
N ASP A 55 -4.13 2.08 3.74
CA ASP A 55 -4.92 1.95 4.98
C ASP A 55 -5.92 0.79 4.91
N GLY A 56 -5.77 -0.16 5.83
CA GLY A 56 -6.56 -1.38 5.95
C GLY A 56 -6.35 -2.41 4.82
N ILE A 57 -5.50 -2.16 3.82
CA ILE A 57 -5.26 -3.09 2.69
C ILE A 57 -3.80 -3.51 2.52
N GLY A 58 -2.83 -2.78 3.08
CA GLY A 58 -1.40 -3.04 2.96
C GLY A 58 -0.99 -4.47 3.33
N HIS A 59 -1.55 -5.01 4.43
CA HIS A 59 -1.31 -6.39 4.85
C HIS A 59 -1.77 -7.43 3.83
N LYS A 60 -2.90 -7.18 3.15
CA LYS A 60 -3.48 -8.11 2.17
C LYS A 60 -2.66 -8.17 0.89
N VAL A 61 -2.15 -7.02 0.43
CA VAL A 61 -1.27 -6.91 -0.74
C VAL A 61 0.21 -7.10 -0.40
N LYS A 62 0.53 -7.34 0.88
CA LYS A 62 1.89 -7.53 1.41
C LYS A 62 2.85 -6.39 1.10
N VAL A 63 2.37 -5.14 1.07
CA VAL A 63 3.21 -3.95 0.87
C VAL A 63 3.23 -3.11 2.13
N CYS A 64 4.42 -2.84 2.65
CA CYS A 64 4.60 -1.95 3.79
C CYS A 64 4.47 -0.49 3.33
N TYR A 65 3.61 0.31 3.97
CA TYR A 65 3.41 1.69 3.55
C TYR A 65 4.62 2.61 3.79
N TYR A 66 5.55 2.20 4.65
CA TYR A 66 6.71 3.03 4.99
C TYR A 66 7.86 2.83 4.02
N CYS A 67 8.29 1.57 3.80
CA CYS A 67 9.42 1.27 2.89
C CYS A 67 8.98 0.93 1.46
N LEU A 68 7.67 0.80 1.21
CA LEU A 68 7.07 0.45 -0.07
C LEU A 68 7.55 -0.89 -0.65
N GLN A 69 8.14 -1.75 0.18
CA GLN A 69 8.61 -3.06 -0.24
C GLN A 69 7.55 -4.14 0.01
N LYS A 70 7.57 -5.18 -0.84
CA LYS A 70 6.88 -6.43 -0.56
C LYS A 70 7.46 -7.09 0.69
N LYS A 71 6.62 -7.42 1.66
CA LYS A 71 7.00 -7.99 2.95
C LYS A 71 5.94 -9.01 3.39
N ASP A 72 6.36 -10.20 3.82
CA ASP A 72 5.43 -11.23 4.30
C ASP A 72 4.87 -10.93 5.70
N ASP A 73 5.50 -10.02 6.43
CA ASP A 73 5.24 -9.69 7.83
C ASP A 73 4.59 -8.30 7.99
N VAL A 74 3.83 -7.84 6.98
CA VAL A 74 3.05 -6.60 7.09
C VAL A 74 1.89 -6.82 8.05
N ASP A 75 1.86 -6.05 9.14
CA ASP A 75 0.83 -6.12 10.16
C ASP A 75 -0.48 -5.44 9.73
N ALA A 76 -1.52 -5.53 10.56
CA ALA A 76 -2.83 -4.96 10.28
C ALA A 76 -2.81 -3.44 10.07
N ASP A 77 -1.81 -2.74 10.61
CA ASP A 77 -1.61 -1.30 10.44
C ASP A 77 -0.85 -0.96 9.15
N GLY A 78 -0.36 -1.96 8.40
CA GLY A 78 0.33 -1.78 7.13
C GLY A 78 1.85 -1.59 7.26
N LEU A 79 2.45 -1.95 8.40
CA LEU A 79 3.90 -1.88 8.61
C LEU A 79 4.54 -3.28 8.65
N CYS A 80 5.73 -3.42 8.06
CA CYS A 80 6.56 -4.59 8.34
C CYS A 80 7.31 -4.44 9.68
N SER A 81 7.77 -5.54 10.25
CA SER A 81 8.43 -5.55 11.55
C SER A 81 9.72 -4.72 11.62
N GLU A 82 10.40 -4.56 10.49
CA GLU A 82 11.58 -3.69 10.36
C GLU A 82 11.21 -2.22 10.52
N CYS A 83 10.21 -1.76 9.77
CA CYS A 83 9.77 -0.37 9.80
C CYS A 83 9.04 -0.02 11.10
N ARG A 84 8.29 -0.96 11.69
CA ARG A 84 7.63 -0.74 12.99
C ARG A 84 8.65 -0.43 14.08
N ARG A 85 9.74 -1.19 14.16
CA ARG A 85 10.82 -0.93 15.12
C ARG A 85 11.43 0.46 14.98
N ILE A 86 11.60 0.94 13.74
CA ILE A 86 12.16 2.28 13.46
C ILE A 86 11.22 3.39 13.96
N ILE A 87 9.91 3.21 13.88
CA ILE A 87 8.92 4.24 14.25
C ILE A 87 8.70 4.29 15.78
N GLU A 88 8.97 3.20 16.49
CA GLU A 88 8.80 3.09 17.94
C GLU A 88 10.02 3.59 18.76
N GLU A 89 11.17 3.76 18.11
CA GLU A 89 12.41 4.33 18.67
C GLU A 89 12.45 5.87 18.60
#